data_AF-U9VWB5-F1
#
_entry.id   AF-U9VWB5-F1
#
_cell.length_a   1.000
_cell.length_b   1.000
_cell.length_c   1.000
_cell.angle_alpha   90.00
_cell.angle_beta   90.00
_cell.angle_gamma   90.00
#
_symmetry.space_group_name_H-M   'P 1'
#
loop_
_entity.id
_entity.type
_entity.pdbx_description
1 polymer ?
#
loop_
_entity_poly.entity_id
_entity_poly.type
_entity_poly.pdbx_seq_one_letter_code
_entity_poly.pdbx_strand_id
1 'polypeptide(L)' 'MLSESERIDLLKGYAEQDAIFGSPNPRYKQCKVYCDRYLNIRVQLVGTDGLTDADWDLTIF' A
#
# COMPACT_ATOMS: atom_id res chain seq x y z
N MET A 1 -17.21 16.53 -6.13
CA MET A 1 -17.12 15.14 -5.62
C MET A 1 -16.11 14.44 -6.51
N LEU A 2 -15.07 13.80 -5.97
CA LEU A 2 -14.08 13.12 -6.81
C LEU A 2 -14.73 11.95 -7.54
N SER A 3 -14.37 11.77 -8.81
CA SER A 3 -14.69 10.57 -9.57
C SER A 3 -14.00 9.35 -8.95
N GLU A 4 -14.48 8.16 -9.33
CA GLU A 4 -13.91 6.90 -8.86
C GLU A 4 -12.44 6.73 -9.31
N SER A 5 -12.11 7.12 -10.54
CA SER A 5 -10.74 7.08 -11.06
C SER A 5 -9.80 8.00 -10.30
N GLU A 6 -10.22 9.25 -10.02
CA GLU A 6 -9.41 10.19 -9.24
C GLU A 6 -9.15 9.67 -7.82
N ARG A 7 -10.14 8.99 -7.21
CA ARG A 7 -9.97 8.35 -5.89
C ARG A 7 -8.97 7.20 -5.92
N ILE A 8 -9.01 6.38 -6.97
CA ILE A 8 -8.06 5.28 -7.17
C ILE A 8 -6.64 5.82 -7.33
N ASP A 9 -6.45 6.86 -8.13
CA ASP A 9 -5.13 7.45 -8.37
C ASP A 9 -4.56 8.10 -7.10
N LEU A 10 -5.39 8.75 -6.30
CA LEU A 10 -4.98 9.25 -4.98
C LEU A 10 -4.54 8.12 -4.04
N LEU A 11 -5.30 7.01 -3.97
CA LEU A 11 -4.92 5.87 -3.14
C LEU A 11 -3.59 5.24 -3.59
N LYS A 12 -3.33 5.16 -4.89
CA LYS A 12 -2.04 4.70 -5.42
C LYS A 12 -0.90 5.64 -5.04
N GLY A 13 -1.12 6.95 -5.11
CA GLY A 13 -0.14 7.95 -4.69
C GLY A 13 0.22 7.84 -3.20
N TYR A 14 -0.79 7.65 -2.34
CA TYR A 14 -0.53 7.38 -0.91
C TYR A 14 0.24 6.07 -0.71
N ALA A 15 -0.17 4.99 -1.38
CA ALA A 15 0.52 3.71 -1.30
C ALA A 15 2.00 3.80 -1.71
N GLU A 16 2.30 4.54 -2.78
CA GLU A 16 3.66 4.80 -3.25
C GLU A 16 4.50 5.54 -2.21
N GLN A 17 3.97 6.64 -1.69
CA GLN A 17 4.66 7.43 -0.68
C GLN A 17 4.94 6.61 0.58
N ASP A 18 3.93 5.92 1.10
CA ASP A 18 4.04 5.13 2.34
C ASP A 18 5.00 3.94 2.16
N ALA A 19 5.02 3.30 0.97
CA ALA A 19 5.86 2.15 0.69
C ALA A 19 7.36 2.51 0.69
N ILE A 20 7.71 3.71 0.23
CA ILE A 20 9.09 4.22 0.28
C ILE A 20 9.57 4.31 1.73
N PHE A 21 8.71 4.72 2.66
CA PHE A 21 9.03 4.80 4.09
C PHE A 21 8.86 3.47 4.83
N GLY A 22 8.28 2.44 4.20
CA GLY A 22 8.02 1.15 4.83
C GLY A 22 7.03 1.21 5.99
N SER A 23 6.08 2.16 5.95
CA SER A 23 5.11 2.37 7.02
C SER A 23 3.71 2.48 6.43
N PRO A 24 2.95 1.38 6.34
CA PRO A 24 1.63 1.42 5.74
C PRO A 24 0.64 2.20 6.60
N ASN A 25 -0.31 2.88 5.95
CA ASN A 25 -1.29 3.70 6.63
C ASN A 25 -2.51 2.87 7.05
N PRO A 26 -2.79 2.71 8.36
CA PRO A 26 -3.90 1.89 8.85
C PRO A 26 -5.27 2.33 8.32
N ARG A 27 -5.41 3.61 7.96
CA ARG A 27 -6.66 4.15 7.40
C ARG A 27 -7.07 3.49 6.09
N TYR A 28 -6.13 2.94 5.32
CA TYR A 28 -6.37 2.39 3.99
C TYR A 28 -6.18 0.86 3.92
N LYS A 29 -6.01 0.20 5.07
CA LYS A 29 -5.80 -1.27 5.14
C LYS A 29 -6.95 -2.07 4.52
N GLN A 30 -8.18 -1.57 4.62
CA GLN A 30 -9.37 -2.17 3.99
C GLN A 30 -9.49 -1.87 2.48
N CYS A 31 -8.61 -1.04 1.92
CA CYS A 31 -8.66 -0.65 0.51
C CYS A 31 -7.70 -1.53 -0.30
N LYS A 32 -8.23 -2.55 -0.98
CA LYS A 32 -7.43 -3.49 -1.77
C LYS A 32 -6.43 -2.82 -2.73
N VAL A 33 -6.88 -1.78 -3.45
CA VAL A 33 -6.03 -1.03 -4.40
C VAL A 33 -4.80 -0.42 -3.73
N TYR A 34 -4.97 0.10 -2.51
CA TYR A 34 -3.86 0.65 -1.73
C TYR A 34 -2.90 -0.47 -1.33
N CYS A 35 -3.42 -1.53 -0.70
CA CYS A 35 -2.59 -2.65 -0.21
C CYS A 35 -1.81 -3.33 -1.34
N ASP A 36 -2.45 -3.62 -2.47
CA ASP A 36 -1.80 -4.25 -3.63
C ASP A 36 -0.66 -3.37 -4.17
N ARG A 37 -0.90 -2.05 -4.30
CA ARG A 37 0.12 -1.12 -4.82
C ARG A 37 1.28 -0.98 -3.84
N TYR A 38 0.98 -0.82 -2.55
CA TYR A 38 1.96 -0.69 -1.48
C TYR A 38 2.87 -1.92 -1.42
N LEU A 39 2.29 -3.13 -1.34
CA LEU A 39 3.03 -4.38 -1.23
C LEU A 39 3.90 -4.66 -2.46
N ASN A 40 3.40 -4.37 -3.66
CA ASN A 40 4.19 -4.54 -4.89
C ASN A 40 5.47 -3.69 -4.83
N ILE A 41 5.37 -2.43 -4.41
CA ILE A 41 6.52 -1.54 -4.29
C ILE A 41 7.46 -2.01 -3.19
N ARG A 42 6.94 -2.41 -2.03
CA ARG A 42 7.77 -2.95 -0.94
C ARG A 42 8.56 -4.17 -1.38
N VAL A 43 7.92 -5.14 -2.05
CA VAL A 43 8.61 -6.31 -2.60
C VAL A 43 9.70 -5.92 -3.61
N GLN A 44 9.49 -4.88 -4.43
CA GLN A 44 10.53 -4.39 -5.34
C GLN A 44 11.70 -3.71 -4.61
N LEU A 45 11.43 -2.99 -3.52
CA LEU A 45 12.45 -2.23 -2.78
C LEU A 45 13.28 -3.12 -1.85
N VAL A 46 12.64 -4.05 -1.14
CA VAL A 46 13.27 -4.82 -0.05
C VAL A 46 13.18 -6.34 -0.23
N GLY A 47 12.52 -6.83 -1.30
CA GLY A 47 12.21 -8.25 -1.45
C GLY A 47 11.12 -8.71 -0.48
N THR A 48 10.70 -9.96 -0.62
CA THR A 48 9.72 -10.58 0.31
C THR A 48 10.31 -10.79 1.70
N ASP A 49 11.61 -11.09 1.79
CA ASP A 49 12.30 -11.36 3.05
C ASP A 49 12.52 -10.09 3.88
N GLY A 50 12.48 -8.92 3.23
CA GLY A 50 12.58 -7.61 3.87
C GLY A 50 11.25 -7.02 4.33
N LEU A 51 10.14 -7.74 4.10
CA LEU A 51 8.82 -7.31 4.57
C LEU A 51 8.72 -7.42 6.09
N THR A 52 8.22 -6.34 6.69
CA THR A 52 7.93 -6.24 8.11
C THR A 52 6.61 -6.92 8.46
N ASP A 53 6.36 -7.15 9.75
CA ASP A 53 5.06 -7.65 10.21
C ASP A 53 3.91 -6.72 9.79
N ALA A 54 4.15 -5.41 9.74
CA ALA A 54 3.16 -4.43 9.28
C ALA A 54 2.86 -4.57 7.78
N ASP A 55 3.87 -4.92 6.96
CA ASP A 55 3.66 -5.23 5.55
C ASP A 55 2.78 -6.49 5.43
N TRP A 56 3.11 -7.56 6.16
CA TRP A 56 2.35 -8.82 6.13
C TRP A 56 0.90 -8.68 6.62
N ASP A 57 0.64 -7.80 7.57
CA ASP A 57 -0.69 -7.50 8.08
C ASP A 57 -1.65 -6.97 6.99
N LEU A 58 -1.12 -6.39 5.90
CA LEU A 58 -1.92 -5.95 4.74
C LEU A 58 -2.39 -7.10 3.83
N THR A 59 -1.87 -8.32 4.01
CA THR A 59 -2.25 -9.49 3.21
C THR A 59 -3.47 -10.22 3.77
N ILE A 60 -3.90 -9.87 4.99
CA ILE A 60 -5.00 -10.50 5.70
C ILE A 60 -6.27 -9.70 5.40
N PHE A 61 -7.19 -10.31 4.64
CA PHE A 61 -8.50 -9.76 4.27
C PHE A 61 -9.64 -10.58 4.89
#